data_AF-A0A6G2PZH3-F1
#
_entry.id   AF-A0A6G2PZH3-F1
#
_cell.length_a   1.000
_cell.length_b   1.000
_cell.length_c   1.000
_cell.angle_alpha   90.00
_cell.angle_beta   90.00
_cell.angle_gamma   90.00
#
_symmetry.space_group_name_H-M   'P 1'
#
loop_
_entity.id
_entity.type
_entity.pdbx_description
1 polymer ?
#
loop_
_entity_poly.entity_id
_entity_poly.type
_entity_poly.pdbx_seq_one_letter_code
_entity_poly.pdbx_strand_id
1 'polypeptide(L)' 'RIAYILDDADPMAVITVGDSGVVLPAGTGRILLDDTATQQALDAQTSSDLADTERRAPLNAGAPAYVIYTSGSTG' A
#
# COMPACT_ATOMS: atom_id res chain seq x y z
N ARG A 1 14.82 -9.52 -3.38
CA ARG A 1 13.40 -9.90 -3.56
C ARG A 1 12.44 -8.72 -3.37
N ILE A 2 12.46 -8.00 -2.24
CA ILE A 2 11.55 -6.84 -2.05
C ILE A 2 11.73 -5.79 -3.16
N ALA A 3 12.97 -5.41 -3.48
CA ALA A 3 13.23 -4.46 -4.57
C ALA A 3 12.63 -4.90 -5.92
N TYR A 4 12.75 -6.19 -6.27
CA TYR A 4 12.13 -6.75 -7.47
C TYR A 4 10.60 -6.63 -7.44
N ILE A 5 9.97 -6.96 -6.30
CA ILE A 5 8.51 -6.87 -6.16
C ILE A 5 8.06 -5.40 -6.31
N LEU A 6 8.79 -4.46 -5.72
CA LEU A 6 8.45 -3.03 -5.81
C LEU A 6 8.65 -2.47 -7.22
N ASP A 7 9.66 -2.93 -7.93
CA ASP A 7 9.93 -2.54 -9.32
C ASP A 7 8.86 -3.10 -10.28
N ASP A 8 8.47 -4.37 -10.10
CA ASP A 8 7.47 -5.04 -10.94
C ASP A 8 6.02 -4.58 -10.64
N ALA A 9 5.69 -4.35 -9.37
CA ALA A 9 4.34 -3.96 -8.96
C ALA A 9 4.06 -2.45 -9.10
N ASP A 10 5.11 -1.61 -9.21
CA ASP A 10 5.05 -0.14 -9.26
C ASP A 10 3.99 0.48 -8.32
N PRO A 11 4.08 0.25 -7.00
CA PRO A 11 3.04 0.69 -6.08
C PRO A 11 3.09 2.22 -5.89
N MET A 12 1.91 2.85 -5.82
CA MET A 12 1.81 4.27 -5.46
C MET A 12 2.41 4.57 -4.06
N ALA A 13 2.26 3.63 -3.11
CA ALA A 13 2.81 3.75 -1.77
C ALA A 13 3.08 2.38 -1.13
N VAL A 14 4.03 2.35 -0.19
CA VAL A 14 4.33 1.21 0.67
C VAL A 14 3.98 1.54 2.12
N ILE A 15 3.15 0.69 2.72
CA ILE A 15 2.81 0.73 4.15
C ILE A 15 3.79 -0.16 4.91
N THR A 16 4.48 0.38 5.90
CA THR A 16 5.50 -0.33 6.68
C THR A 16 5.71 0.31 8.06
N VAL A 17 6.76 -0.08 8.78
CA VAL A 17 7.21 0.49 10.05
C VAL A 17 8.63 1.04 9.94
N GLY A 18 9.04 1.91 10.86
CA GLY A 18 10.28 2.69 10.79
C GLY A 18 11.56 1.83 10.76
N ASP A 19 11.55 0.69 11.44
CA ASP A 19 12.70 -0.22 11.55
C ASP A 19 12.74 -1.34 10.48
N SER A 20 11.81 -1.31 9.51
CA SER A 20 11.68 -2.35 8.49
C SER A 20 12.89 -2.52 7.56
N GLY A 21 13.77 -1.52 7.48
CA GLY A 21 14.93 -1.52 6.58
C GLY A 21 14.58 -1.52 5.08
N VAL A 22 13.31 -1.31 4.72
CA VAL A 22 12.86 -1.32 3.32
C VAL A 22 13.37 -0.08 2.59
N VAL A 23 14.13 -0.31 1.52
CA VAL A 23 14.52 0.74 0.56
C VAL A 23 13.48 0.80 -0.54
N LEU A 24 12.94 2.00 -0.79
CA LEU A 24 11.92 2.22 -1.80
C LEU A 24 12.52 2.80 -3.09
N PRO A 25 11.97 2.46 -4.26
CA PRO A 25 12.26 3.19 -5.50
C PRO A 25 11.97 4.69 -5.34
N ALA A 26 12.65 5.50 -6.17
CA ALA A 26 12.43 6.94 -6.16
C ALA A 26 10.98 7.27 -6.58
N GLY A 27 10.32 8.16 -5.83
CA GLY A 27 8.93 8.56 -6.11
C GLY A 27 7.85 7.68 -5.48
N THR A 28 8.19 6.50 -4.96
CA THR A 28 7.23 5.65 -4.21
C THR A 28 6.89 6.28 -2.87
N GLY A 29 5.59 6.49 -2.60
CA GLY A 29 5.12 6.98 -1.30
C GLY A 29 5.46 6.02 -0.16
N ARG A 30 5.70 6.54 1.05
CA ARG A 30 5.92 5.73 2.26
C ARG A 30 4.92 6.13 3.32
N ILE A 31 4.25 5.15 3.90
CA ILE A 31 3.38 5.32 5.06
C ILE A 31 3.97 4.48 6.19
N LEU A 32 4.37 5.15 7.28
CA LEU A 32 4.92 4.50 8.47
C LEU A 32 3.80 4.35 9.50
N LEU A 33 3.34 3.13 9.74
CA LEU A 33 2.25 2.88 10.68
C LEU A 33 2.61 3.23 12.12
N ASP A 34 3.89 3.15 12.49
CA ASP A 34 4.39 3.48 13.82
C ASP A 34 4.78 4.95 13.99
N ASP A 35 4.68 5.76 12.92
CA ASP A 35 4.94 7.19 13.00
C ASP A 35 3.82 7.93 13.74
N THR A 36 4.21 8.82 14.65
CA THR A 36 3.26 9.56 15.49
C THR A 36 2.31 10.44 14.67
N ALA A 37 2.81 11.08 13.62
CA ALA A 37 1.96 11.93 12.78
C ALA A 37 0.96 11.09 11.97
N THR A 38 1.39 9.91 11.50
CA THR A 38 0.49 8.95 10.84
C THR A 38 -0.60 8.46 11.78
N GLN A 39 -0.26 8.08 13.03
CA GLN A 39 -1.24 7.67 14.04
C GLN A 39 -2.26 8.78 14.34
N GLN A 40 -1.79 10.01 14.57
CA GLN A 40 -2.68 11.16 14.79
C GLN A 40 -3.60 11.44 13.61
N ALA A 41 -3.10 11.29 12.37
CA ALA A 41 -3.89 11.48 11.17
C ALA A 41 -4.98 10.40 11.01
N LEU A 42 -4.70 9.16 11.43
CA LEU A 42 -5.67 8.06 11.46
C LEU A 42 -6.73 8.27 12.54
N ASP A 43 -6.32 8.68 13.75
CA ASP A 43 -7.24 8.98 14.86
C ASP A 43 -8.23 10.11 14.54
N ALA A 44 -7.86 11.01 13.63
CA ALA A 44 -8.72 12.08 13.14
C ALA A 44 -9.73 11.63 12.08
N GLN A 45 -9.65 10.40 11.55
CA GLN A 45 -10.60 9.88 10.56
C GLN A 45 -11.84 9.27 11.21
N THR A 46 -12.94 9.24 10.46
CA THR A 46 -14.14 8.49 10.85
C THR A 46 -13.89 6.97 10.76
N SER A 47 -14.51 6.21 11.66
CA SER A 47 -14.49 4.74 11.64
C SER A 47 -15.69 4.13 10.89
N SER A 48 -16.56 4.97 10.31
CA SER A 48 -17.68 4.52 9.48
C SER A 48 -17.21 3.95 8.14
N ASP A 49 -18.01 3.03 7.58
CA ASP A 49 -17.78 2.52 6.24
C ASP A 49 -17.76 3.64 5.18
N LEU A 50 -16.91 3.48 4.17
CA LEU A 50 -16.83 4.41 3.04
C LEU A 50 -18.10 4.35 2.18
N ALA A 51 -18.72 5.51 1.96
CA ALA A 51 -19.76 5.70 0.96
C ALA A 51 -19.19 5.66 -0.46
N ASP A 52 -20.03 5.31 -1.43
CA ASP A 52 -19.62 5.25 -2.85
C ASP A 52 -19.14 6.60 -3.39
N THR A 53 -19.64 7.71 -2.85
CA THR A 53 -19.22 9.07 -3.21
C THR A 53 -17.80 9.42 -2.73
N GLU A 54 -17.26 8.69 -1.76
CA GLU A 54 -15.90 8.89 -1.23
C GLU A 54 -14.86 8.11 -2.04
N ARG A 55 -15.30 7.20 -2.91
CA ARG A 55 -14.41 6.36 -3.74
C ARG A 55 -13.97 7.14 -4.98
N ARG A 56 -12.71 6.93 -5.39
CA ARG A 56 -12.15 7.54 -6.62
C ARG A 56 -12.78 7.00 -7.91
N ALA A 57 -13.36 5.81 -7.86
CA ALA A 57 -14.08 5.17 -8.96
C ALA A 57 -15.10 4.16 -8.40
N PRO A 58 -16.15 3.81 -9.18
CA PRO A 58 -17.09 2.75 -8.79
C PRO A 58 -16.38 1.41 -8.58
N LEU A 59 -16.92 0.58 -7.68
CA LEU A 59 -16.43 -0.78 -7.50
C LEU A 59 -16.71 -1.63 -8.75
N ASN A 60 -15.72 -2.40 -9.17
CA ASN A 60 -15.79 -3.28 -10.32
C ASN A 60 -15.28 -4.67 -9.93
N ALA A 61 -16.11 -5.70 -10.09
CA ALA A 61 -15.75 -7.09 -9.78
C ALA A 61 -14.58 -7.62 -10.64
N GLY A 62 -14.30 -7.00 -11.78
CA GLY A 62 -13.15 -7.32 -12.62
C GLY A 62 -11.84 -6.62 -12.20
N ALA A 63 -11.86 -5.71 -11.24
CA ALA A 63 -10.64 -5.05 -10.76
C ALA A 63 -9.86 -5.98 -9.81
N PRO A 64 -8.53 -6.11 -9.96
CA PRO A 64 -7.72 -6.93 -9.05
C PRO A 64 -7.75 -6.34 -7.64
N ALA A 65 -8.00 -7.18 -6.64
CA ALA A 65 -7.99 -6.78 -5.24
C ALA A 65 -6.60 -6.94 -4.58
N TYR A 66 -5.81 -7.92 -5.03
CA TYR A 66 -4.47 -8.19 -4.54
C TYR A 66 -3.62 -8.89 -5.60
N VAL A 67 -2.31 -8.78 -5.46
CA VAL A 67 -1.31 -9.54 -6.22
C VAL A 67 -0.41 -10.26 -5.22
N ILE A 68 -0.25 -11.58 -5.40
CA ILE A 68 0.59 -12.42 -4.53
C ILE A 68 1.70 -13.03 -5.38
N TYR A 69 2.95 -12.72 -5.03
CA TYR A 69 4.14 -13.24 -5.69
C TYR A 69 4.49 -14.64 -5.16
N THR A 70 4.26 -15.66 -5.97
CA THR A 70 4.67 -17.04 -5.69
C THR A 70 6.08 -17.31 -6.20
N SER A 71 6.62 -18.52 -5.97
CA SER A 71 8.03 -18.86 -6.21
C SER A 71 8.50 -18.74 -7.67
N GLY A 72 7.58 -18.65 -8.64
CA GLY A 72 7.89 -18.77 -10.06
C GLY A 72 8.38 -20.18 -10.41
N SER A 73 7.86 -20.79 -11.47
CA SER A 73 8.34 -22.11 -11.92
C SER A 73 9.66 -22.04 -12.70
N THR A 74 10.09 -20.85 -13.09
CA THR A 74 11.22 -20.60 -14.01
C THR A 74 12.24 -19.63 -13.40
N GLY A 75 12.68 -19.92 -12.16
CA GLY A 75 13.63 -19.08 -11.43
C GLY A 75 14.81 -18.60 -12.27
#